data_AF-T1JZV6-F1
#
_entry.id   AF-T1JZV6-F1
#
_cell.length_a   1.000
_cell.length_b   1.000
_cell.length_c   1.000
_cell.angle_alpha   90.00
_cell.angle_beta   90.00
_cell.angle_gamma   90.00
#
_symmetry.space_group_name_H-M   'P 1'
#
loop_
_entity.id
_entity.type
_entity.pdbx_description
1 polymer ?
#
loop_
_entity_poly.entity_id
_entity_poly.type
_entity_poly.pdbx_seq_one_letter_code
_entity_poly.pdbx_strand_id
1 'polypeptide(L)'
;MSDYNLSRLGLYFDKDSIHIFDPSSNQTTTELITECSEFIQSTKEFKDIVDDFILIVANLKEKVEKEKIKALGSRNALESIGIQKELHRQQLVVLINEKRQELERLNSLEQSLIRDEAEQKDLIERLTNQR
;
A
#
# COMPACT_ATOMS: atom_id res chain seq x y z
N MET A 1 -74.29 -41.59 -2.52
CA MET A 1 -73.74 -42.71 -1.69
C MET A 1 -72.68 -43.55 -2.43
N SER A 2 -72.34 -43.25 -3.69
CA SER A 2 -71.29 -43.93 -4.46
C SER A 2 -69.89 -43.30 -4.30
N ASP A 3 -69.78 -41.99 -4.10
CA ASP A 3 -68.47 -41.30 -4.04
C ASP A 3 -67.67 -41.62 -2.78
N TYR A 4 -68.33 -41.83 -1.64
CA TYR A 4 -67.68 -42.09 -0.35
C TYR A 4 -66.92 -43.44 -0.33
N ASN A 5 -67.34 -44.42 -1.13
CA ASN A 5 -66.66 -45.72 -1.23
C ASN A 5 -65.44 -45.65 -2.16
N LEU A 6 -65.42 -44.76 -3.15
CA LEU A 6 -64.30 -44.57 -4.08
C LEU A 6 -63.15 -43.80 -3.42
N SER A 7 -63.46 -42.80 -2.59
CA SER A 7 -62.47 -42.07 -1.80
C SER A 7 -61.72 -42.96 -0.81
N ARG A 8 -62.37 -44.02 -0.31
CA ARG A 8 -61.76 -45.00 0.62
C ARG A 8 -60.85 -46.02 -0.08
N LEU A 9 -60.97 -46.15 -1.40
CA LEU A 9 -60.14 -46.99 -2.26
C LEU A 9 -59.00 -46.19 -2.93
N GLY A 10 -58.85 -44.89 -2.61
CA GLY A 10 -57.82 -44.02 -3.17
C GLY A 10 -58.09 -43.63 -4.63
N LEU A 11 -59.33 -43.71 -5.12
CA LEU A 11 -59.68 -43.39 -6.50
C LEU A 11 -60.53 -42.11 -6.52
N TYR A 12 -59.99 -41.08 -7.16
CA TYR A 12 -60.64 -39.80 -7.40
C TYR A 12 -61.11 -39.77 -8.85
N PHE A 13 -62.41 -39.58 -9.04
CA PHE A 13 -62.99 -39.43 -10.37
C PHE A 13 -62.98 -37.96 -10.77
N ASP A 14 -62.36 -37.66 -11.91
CA ASP A 14 -62.64 -36.45 -12.66
C ASP A 14 -63.34 -36.81 -13.98
N LYS A 15 -63.99 -35.83 -14.61
CA LYS A 15 -65.02 -35.99 -15.66
C LYS A 15 -64.59 -36.79 -16.88
N ASP A 16 -63.29 -36.99 -17.11
CA ASP A 16 -62.75 -37.73 -18.25
C ASP A 16 -61.68 -38.81 -17.91
N SER A 17 -61.33 -39.09 -16.63
CA SER A 17 -60.35 -40.14 -16.27
C SER A 17 -60.32 -40.47 -14.76
N ILE A 18 -60.01 -41.73 -14.41
CA ILE A 18 -59.84 -42.19 -13.02
C ILE A 18 -58.40 -41.92 -12.57
N HIS A 19 -58.21 -41.16 -11.49
CA HIS A 19 -56.91 -40.88 -10.89
C HIS A 19 -56.76 -41.54 -9.52
N ILE A 20 -55.59 -42.14 -9.26
CA ILE A 20 -55.26 -42.83 -7.99
C ILE A 20 -54.82 -41.82 -6.89
N PHE A 21 -54.79 -40.52 -7.22
CA PHE A 21 -54.45 -39.42 -6.32
C PHE A 21 -55.31 -38.19 -6.64
N ASP A 22 -55.57 -37.35 -5.63
CA ASP A 22 -56.35 -36.12 -5.79
C ASP A 22 -55.63 -35.19 -6.80
N PRO A 23 -56.25 -34.85 -7.94
CA PRO A 23 -55.61 -34.04 -8.99
C PRO A 23 -55.15 -32.66 -8.49
N SER A 24 -55.80 -32.10 -7.48
CA SER A 24 -55.38 -30.83 -6.85
C SER A 24 -54.07 -30.95 -6.05
N SER A 25 -53.87 -32.10 -5.40
CA SER A 25 -52.65 -32.40 -4.64
C SER A 25 -51.45 -32.69 -5.54
N ASN A 26 -51.67 -33.23 -6.74
CA ASN A 26 -50.60 -33.46 -7.72
C ASN A 26 -50.13 -32.17 -8.38
N GLN A 27 -51.05 -31.26 -8.76
CA GLN A 27 -50.67 -29.96 -9.34
C GLN A 27 -49.85 -29.12 -8.38
N THR A 28 -50.30 -28.99 -7.13
CA THR A 28 -49.57 -28.27 -6.09
C THR A 28 -48.20 -28.88 -5.79
N THR A 29 -48.08 -30.21 -5.84
CA THR A 29 -46.78 -30.89 -5.71
C THR A 29 -45.85 -30.58 -6.90
N THR A 30 -46.36 -30.53 -8.13
CA THR A 30 -45.56 -30.18 -9.32
C THR A 30 -45.14 -28.70 -9.35
N GLU A 31 -46.00 -27.79 -8.89
CA GLU A 31 -45.68 -26.37 -8.73
C GLU A 31 -44.59 -26.19 -7.68
N LEU A 32 -44.73 -26.83 -6.52
CA LEU A 32 -43.73 -26.79 -5.45
C LEU A 32 -42.36 -27.33 -5.91
N ILE A 33 -42.33 -28.39 -6.72
CA ILE A 33 -41.08 -28.92 -7.30
C ILE A 33 -40.44 -27.89 -8.22
N THR A 34 -41.24 -27.18 -9.02
CA THR A 34 -40.77 -26.16 -9.95
C THR A 34 -40.19 -24.96 -9.20
N GLU A 35 -40.91 -24.43 -8.21
CA GLU A 35 -40.43 -23.35 -7.34
C GLU A 35 -39.16 -23.74 -6.58
N CYS A 36 -39.09 -24.98 -6.07
CA CYS A 36 -37.89 -25.48 -5.42
C CYS A 36 -36.69 -25.55 -6.38
N SER A 37 -36.92 -25.93 -7.64
CA SER A 37 -35.87 -25.95 -8.67
C SER A 37 -35.37 -24.54 -9.00
N GLU A 38 -36.28 -23.57 -9.11
CA GLU A 38 -35.94 -22.15 -9.35
C GLU A 38 -35.17 -21.57 -8.16
N PHE A 39 -35.57 -21.89 -6.93
CA PHE A 39 -34.86 -21.47 -5.72
C PHE A 39 -33.43 -22.04 -5.66
N ILE A 40 -33.25 -23.32 -6.01
CA ILE A 40 -31.92 -23.95 -6.07
C ILE A 40 -31.05 -23.26 -7.13
N GLN A 41 -31.62 -22.96 -8.30
CA GLN A 41 -30.92 -22.28 -9.38
C GLN A 41 -30.50 -20.86 -8.98
N SER A 42 -31.41 -20.08 -8.39
CA SER A 42 -31.12 -18.73 -7.88
C SER A 42 -30.07 -18.76 -6.76
N THR A 43 -30.12 -19.74 -5.87
CA THR A 43 -29.13 -19.93 -4.81
C THR A 43 -27.74 -20.23 -5.38
N LYS A 44 -27.68 -21.01 -6.47
CA LYS A 44 -26.43 -21.32 -7.16
C LYS A 44 -25.83 -20.08 -7.83
N GLU A 45 -26.64 -19.31 -8.54
CA GLU A 45 -26.22 -18.06 -9.16
C GLU A 45 -25.72 -17.04 -8.14
N PHE A 46 -26.42 -16.92 -7.00
CA PHE A 46 -25.98 -16.08 -5.89
C PHE A 46 -24.62 -16.52 -5.35
N LYS A 47 -24.41 -17.83 -5.18
CA LYS A 47 -23.13 -18.37 -4.74
C LYS A 47 -22.01 -18.02 -5.74
N ASP A 48 -22.24 -18.20 -7.03
CA ASP A 48 -21.25 -17.91 -8.06
C ASP A 48 -20.85 -16.41 -8.04
N ILE A 49 -21.83 -15.50 -7.85
CA ILE A 49 -21.56 -14.06 -7.70
C ILE A 49 -20.73 -13.76 -6.45
N VAL A 50 -21.04 -14.41 -5.32
CA VAL A 50 -20.28 -14.23 -4.07
C VAL A 50 -18.85 -14.72 -4.21
N ASP A 51 -18.64 -15.86 -4.87
CA ASP A 51 -17.31 -16.41 -5.11
C ASP A 51 -16.48 -15.48 -6.02
N ASP A 52 -17.08 -14.92 -7.08
CA ASP A 52 -16.45 -13.91 -7.92
C ASP A 52 -16.13 -12.62 -7.15
N PHE A 53 -17.03 -12.16 -6.30
CA PHE A 53 -16.82 -10.99 -5.46
C PHE A 53 -15.65 -11.18 -4.49
N ILE A 54 -15.54 -12.35 -3.87
CA ILE A 54 -14.41 -12.71 -2.99
C ILE A 54 -13.08 -12.61 -3.76
N LEU A 55 -13.05 -13.09 -5.01
CA LEU A 55 -11.85 -13.03 -5.85
C LEU A 55 -11.47 -11.58 -6.21
N ILE A 56 -12.45 -10.74 -6.52
CA ILE A 56 -12.21 -9.31 -6.78
C ILE A 56 -11.65 -8.62 -5.53
N VAL A 57 -12.24 -8.87 -4.37
CA VAL A 57 -11.80 -8.27 -3.09
C VAL A 57 -10.38 -8.73 -2.74
N ALA A 58 -10.05 -10.01 -2.96
CA ALA A 58 -8.71 -10.54 -2.74
C ALA A 58 -7.67 -9.83 -3.64
N ASN A 59 -7.98 -9.66 -4.92
CA ASN A 59 -7.13 -8.92 -5.86
C ASN A 59 -6.97 -7.45 -5.48
N LEU A 60 -8.05 -6.80 -5.01
CA LEU A 60 -7.99 -5.42 -4.56
C LEU A 60 -7.09 -5.28 -3.32
N LYS A 61 -7.23 -6.20 -2.35
CA LYS A 61 -6.37 -6.24 -1.16
C LYS A 61 -4.89 -6.30 -1.52
N GLU A 62 -4.50 -7.17 -2.46
CA GLU A 62 -3.11 -7.30 -2.88
C GLU A 62 -2.59 -6.00 -3.52
N LYS A 63 -3.40 -5.38 -4.40
CA LYS A 63 -3.05 -4.10 -5.03
C LYS A 63 -2.87 -2.98 -3.99
N VAL A 64 -3.77 -2.90 -3.00
CA VAL A 64 -3.71 -1.90 -1.93
C VAL A 64 -2.43 -2.08 -1.10
N GLU A 65 -2.10 -3.30 -0.68
CA GLU A 65 -0.88 -3.55 0.10
C GLU A 65 0.38 -3.25 -0.73
N LYS A 66 0.39 -3.56 -2.02
CA LYS A 66 1.49 -3.22 -2.91
C LYS A 66 1.72 -1.71 -3.00
N GLU A 67 0.66 -0.94 -3.21
CA GLU A 67 0.77 0.52 -3.29
C GLU A 67 1.12 1.15 -1.93
N LYS A 68 0.62 0.59 -0.82
CA LYS A 68 0.99 1.01 0.53
C LYS A 68 2.49 0.81 0.79
N ILE A 69 3.06 -0.32 0.42
CA ILE A 69 4.50 -0.58 0.55
C ILE A 69 5.30 0.42 -0.29
N LYS A 70 4.89 0.70 -1.53
CA LYS A 70 5.54 1.71 -2.37
C LYS A 70 5.48 3.11 -1.75
N ALA A 71 4.31 3.52 -1.26
CA ALA A 71 4.13 4.82 -0.63
C ALA A 71 5.00 4.99 0.62
N LEU A 72 5.09 3.95 1.46
CA LEU A 72 5.99 3.92 2.61
C LEU A 72 7.46 4.01 2.18
N GLY A 73 7.86 3.26 1.15
CA GLY A 73 9.20 3.32 0.59
C GLY A 73 9.58 4.72 0.10
N SER A 74 8.70 5.35 -0.69
CA SER A 74 8.90 6.72 -1.17
C SER A 74 8.97 7.73 -0.02
N ARG A 75 8.12 7.58 1.00
CA ARG A 75 8.15 8.44 2.19
C ARG A 75 9.48 8.33 2.94
N ASN A 76 9.94 7.10 3.19
CA ASN A 76 11.21 6.86 3.89
C ASN A 76 12.41 7.39 3.09
N ALA A 77 12.38 7.25 1.75
CA ALA A 77 13.42 7.82 0.90
C ALA A 77 13.47 9.35 1.01
N LEU A 78 12.31 10.03 0.98
CA LEU A 78 12.23 11.48 1.15
C LEU A 78 12.73 11.94 2.53
N GLU A 79 12.35 11.22 3.59
CA GLU A 79 12.81 11.50 4.94
C GLU A 79 14.34 11.34 5.06
N SER A 80 14.89 10.26 4.49
CA SER A 80 16.33 10.01 4.46
C SER A 80 17.10 11.10 3.69
N ILE A 81 16.55 11.63 2.59
CA ILE A 81 17.18 12.72 1.83
C ILE A 81 17.28 13.98 2.71
N GLY A 82 16.26 14.29 3.50
CA GLY A 82 16.28 15.42 4.43
C GLY A 82 17.42 15.31 5.45
N ILE A 83 17.53 14.13 6.07
CA ILE A 83 18.59 13.84 7.05
C ILE A 83 19.98 13.90 6.40
N GLN A 84 20.16 13.27 5.24
CA GLN A 84 21.44 13.29 4.51
C GLN A 84 21.86 14.70 4.10
N LYS A 85 20.90 15.51 3.64
CA LYS A 85 21.16 16.91 3.27
C LYS A 85 21.60 17.73 4.47
N GLU A 86 20.95 17.56 5.63
CA GLU A 86 21.32 18.27 6.85
C GLU A 86 22.69 17.82 7.37
N LEU A 87 22.97 16.51 7.37
CA LEU A 87 24.27 15.97 7.74
C LEU A 87 25.38 16.53 6.83
N HIS A 88 25.16 16.53 5.52
CA HIS A 88 26.12 17.05 4.56
C HIS A 88 26.35 18.56 4.76
N ARG A 89 25.29 19.33 5.05
CA ARG A 89 25.39 20.75 5.40
C ARG A 89 26.27 20.96 6.63
N GLN A 90 26.07 20.18 7.68
CA GLN A 90 26.87 20.25 8.90
C GLN A 90 28.34 19.91 8.64
N GLN A 91 28.62 18.86 7.86
CA GLN A 91 29.97 18.49 7.46
C GLN A 91 30.67 19.62 6.69
N LEU A 92 29.97 20.26 5.74
CA LEU A 92 30.51 21.39 4.99
C LEU A 92 30.80 22.59 5.90
N VAL A 93 29.94 22.88 6.87
CA VAL A 93 30.17 23.98 7.84
C VAL A 93 31.42 23.73 8.68
N VAL A 94 31.62 22.49 9.16
CA VAL A 94 32.84 22.12 9.89
C VAL A 94 34.07 22.32 9.02
N LEU A 95 34.06 21.80 7.79
CA LEU A 95 35.18 21.93 6.86
C LEU A 95 35.50 23.40 6.52
N ILE A 96 34.49 24.23 6.33
CA ILE A 96 34.66 25.67 6.10
C ILE A 96 35.34 26.33 7.30
N ASN A 97 34.92 25.99 8.52
CA ASN A 97 35.50 26.55 9.73
C ASN A 97 36.97 26.12 9.92
N GLU A 98 37.28 24.84 9.68
CA GLU A 98 38.66 24.34 9.71
C GLU A 98 39.55 25.09 8.70
N LYS A 99 39.07 25.28 7.46
CA LYS A 99 39.82 26.00 6.43
C LYS A 99 40.00 27.48 6.73
N ARG A 100 39.00 28.13 7.35
CA ARG A 100 39.12 29.51 7.82
C ARG A 100 40.17 29.64 8.92
N GLN A 101 40.16 28.74 9.90
CA GLN A 101 41.15 28.74 10.98
C GLN A 101 42.57 28.50 10.45
N GLU A 102 42.72 27.59 9.48
CA GLU A 102 44.00 27.35 8.81
C GLU A 102 44.50 28.60 8.07
N LEU A 103 43.61 29.30 7.37
CA LEU A 103 43.92 30.54 6.67
C LEU A 103 44.33 31.66 7.65
N GLU A 104 43.61 31.84 8.75
CA GLU A 104 43.96 32.81 9.79
C GLU A 104 45.35 32.54 10.38
N ARG A 105 45.65 31.27 10.64
CA ARG A 105 46.98 30.85 11.12
C ARG A 105 48.08 31.18 10.11
N LEU A 106 47.86 30.92 8.82
CA LEU A 106 48.81 31.21 7.76
C LEU A 106 49.05 32.72 7.60
N ASN A 107 47.99 33.53 7.63
CA ASN A 107 48.10 34.99 7.58
C ASN A 107 48.90 35.55 8.77
N SER A 108 48.67 35.02 9.98
CA SER A 108 49.43 35.44 11.17
C SER A 108 50.92 35.08 11.05
N LEU A 109 51.23 33.91 10.50
CA LEU A 109 52.60 33.49 10.24
C LEU A 109 53.27 34.38 9.17
N GLU A 110 52.56 34.67 8.08
CA GLU A 110 53.04 35.56 7.02
C GLU A 110 53.39 36.94 7.57
N GLN A 111 52.50 37.54 8.36
CA GLN A 111 52.76 38.84 8.99
C GLN A 111 53.98 38.82 9.91
N SER A 112 54.19 37.72 10.64
CA SER A 112 55.36 37.55 11.51
C SER A 112 56.65 37.48 10.68
N LEU A 113 56.65 36.71 9.59
CA LEU A 113 57.80 36.57 8.70
C LEU A 113 58.15 37.90 7.99
N ILE A 114 57.16 38.67 7.54
CA ILE A 114 57.37 39.99 6.94
C ILE A 114 58.06 40.93 7.93
N ARG A 115 57.65 40.88 9.20
CA ARG A 115 58.27 41.68 10.26
C ARG A 115 59.71 41.24 10.51
N ASP A 116 59.95 39.94 10.64
CA ASP A 116 61.31 39.40 10.84
C ASP A 116 62.22 39.75 9.65
N GLU A 117 61.71 39.68 8.42
CA GLU A 117 62.46 40.06 7.21
C GLU A 117 62.82 41.55 7.22
N ALA A 118 61.89 42.42 7.62
CA ALA A 118 62.16 43.86 7.76
C ALA A 118 63.22 44.15 8.82
N GLU A 119 63.11 43.53 10.00
CA GLU A 119 64.11 43.67 11.09
C GLU A 119 65.50 43.18 10.65
N GLN A 120 65.57 42.08 9.88
CA GLN A 120 66.82 41.57 9.32
C GLN A 120 67.42 42.53 8.27
N LYS A 121 66.61 43.11 7.39
CA LYS A 121 67.07 44.09 6.39
C LYS A 121 67.64 45.34 7.06
N ASP A 122 66.94 45.88 8.06
CA ASP A 122 67.41 47.03 8.83
C ASP A 122 68.74 46.74 9.53
N LEU A 123 68.91 45.53 10.08
CA LEU A 123 70.16 45.11 10.71
C LEU A 123 71.31 45.03 9.69
N ILE A 124 71.06 44.44 8.52
CA ILE A 124 72.04 44.35 7.43
C ILE A 124 72.47 45.75 6.98
N GLU A 125 71.52 46.68 6.80
CA GLU A 125 71.81 48.05 6.41
C GLU A 125 72.71 48.75 7.45
N ARG A 126 72.39 48.62 8.75
CA ARG A 126 73.21 49.16 9.83
C ARG A 126 74.62 48.59 9.85
N LEU A 127 74.77 47.27 9.68
CA LEU A 127 76.08 46.61 9.65
C LEU A 127 76.90 47.00 8.41
N THR A 128 76.23 47.28 7.30
CA THR A 128 76.89 47.69 6.05
C THR A 128 77.35 49.16 6.12
N ASN A 129 76.55 50.04 6.73
CA ASN A 129 76.87 51.46 6.90
C ASN A 129 77.87 51.75 8.04
N GLN A 130 78.21 50.74 8.86
CA GLN A 130 79.22 50.84 9.93
C GLN A 130 80.61 50.31 9.52
N ARG A 131 80.80 49.89 8.26
CA ARG A 131 82.10 49.57 7.66
C ARG A 131 82.55 50.69 6.74
#